data_AF-A0A1Y2G496-F1
#
_entry.id   AF-A0A1Y2G496-F1
#
_cell.length_a   1.000
_cell.length_b   1.000
_cell.length_c   1.000
_cell.angle_alpha   90.00
_cell.angle_beta   90.00
_cell.angle_gamma   90.00
#
_symmetry.space_group_name_H-M   'P 1'
#
loop_
_entity.id
_entity.type
_entity.pdbx_description
1 polymer ?
#
loop_
_entity_poly.entity_id
_entity_poly.type
_entity_poly.pdbx_seq_one_letter_code
_entity_poly.pdbx_strand_id
1 'polypeptide(L)' 'MIPEGQAPSITVRRMVEEGDQVWVWSTVSGMGPTKESVDIVTLKNGKIVENYDVQQEGTYKME' A
#
# COMPACT_ATOMS: atom_id res chain seq x y z
N MET A 1 14.25 -12.66 -6.51
CA MET A 1 15.27 -11.83 -5.83
C MET A 1 15.33 -10.51 -6.58
N ILE A 2 15.16 -9.37 -5.90
CA ILE A 2 15.21 -8.05 -6.52
C ILE A 2 16.69 -7.73 -6.79
N PRO A 3 17.08 -7.24 -7.98
CA PRO A 3 18.46 -6.89 -8.28
C PRO A 3 19.01 -5.88 -7.26
N GLU A 4 20.25 -6.09 -6.80
CA GLU A 4 20.94 -5.09 -5.97
C GLU A 4 20.95 -3.73 -6.69
N GLY A 5 20.48 -2.69 -6.00
CA GLY A 5 20.42 -1.31 -6.52
C GLY A 5 19.06 -0.85 -7.03
N GLN A 6 18.06 -1.72 -7.16
CA GLN A 6 16.69 -1.32 -7.51
C GLN A 6 15.77 -1.48 -6.29
N ALA A 7 15.62 -0.40 -5.50
CA ALA A 7 14.71 -0.43 -4.37
C ALA A 7 13.25 -0.50 -4.86
N PRO A 8 12.37 -1.25 -4.18
CA PRO A 8 10.93 -1.11 -4.40
C PRO A 8 10.51 0.35 -4.28
N SER A 9 9.66 0.80 -5.20
CA SER A 9 8.98 2.08 -5.07
C SER A 9 7.59 1.84 -4.50
N ILE A 10 7.22 2.61 -3.48
CA ILE A 10 5.84 2.71 -3.01
C ILE A 10 5.38 4.15 -3.25
N THR A 11 4.30 4.30 -4.00
CA THR A 11 3.67 5.60 -4.26
C THR A 11 2.29 5.61 -3.63
N VAL A 12 2.08 6.43 -2.60
CA VAL A 12 0.74 6.65 -2.04
C VAL A 12 -0.09 7.45 -3.04
N ARG A 13 -1.23 6.88 -3.45
CA ARG A 13 -2.16 7.46 -4.42
C ARG A 13 -3.28 8.22 -3.76
N ARG A 14 -3.79 7.68 -2.65
CA ARG A 14 -4.94 8.23 -1.92
C ARG A 14 -4.86 7.78 -0.47
N MET A 15 -5.36 8.65 0.41
CA MET A 15 -5.61 8.32 1.81
C MET A 15 -7.00 8.77 2.19
N VAL A 16 -7.72 7.96 2.96
CA VAL A 16 -9.03 8.29 3.53
C VAL A 16 -9.00 7.94 5.01
N GLU A 17 -9.57 8.81 5.83
CA GLU A 17 -9.84 8.56 7.23
C GLU A 17 -11.34 8.32 7.41
N GLU A 18 -11.71 7.24 8.08
CA GLU A 18 -13.09 6.89 8.39
C GLU A 18 -13.19 6.32 9.80
N GLY A 19 -13.77 7.10 10.73
CA GLY A 19 -13.89 6.71 12.13
C GLY A 19 -12.52 6.52 12.79
N ASP A 20 -12.24 5.32 13.27
CA ASP A 20 -10.94 4.94 13.82
C ASP A 20 -10.01 4.30 12.79
N GLN A 21 -10.37 4.30 11.50
CA GLN A 21 -9.59 3.70 10.44
C GLN A 21 -8.91 4.71 9.51
N VAL A 22 -7.75 4.35 9.01
CA VAL A 22 -7.05 5.02 7.90
C VAL A 22 -6.81 4.01 6.79
N TRP A 23 -7.25 4.37 5.59
CA TRP A 23 -7.16 3.55 4.39
C TRP A 23 -6.19 4.22 3.43
N VAL A 24 -5.16 3.49 2.99
CA VAL A 24 -4.08 4.01 2.16
C VAL A 24 -4.01 3.20 0.87
N TRP A 25 -4.31 3.84 -0.26
CA TRP A 25 -4.10 3.25 -1.57
C TRP A 25 -2.67 3.52 -2.00
N SER A 26 -1.93 2.48 -2.38
CA SER A 26 -0.56 2.61 -2.84
C SER A 26 -0.28 1.74 -4.06
N THR A 27 0.57 2.27 -4.95
CA THR A 27 1.16 1.48 -6.04
C THR A 27 2.54 1.01 -5.60
N VAL A 28 2.77 -0.31 -5.62
CA VAL A 28 4.07 -0.92 -5.32
C VAL A 28 4.70 -1.44 -6.61
N SER A 29 5.92 -1.02 -6.91
CA SER A 29 6.65 -1.44 -8.11
C SER A 29 8.12 -1.79 -7.80
N GLY A 30 8.79 -2.47 -8.72
CA GLY A 30 10.21 -2.83 -8.57
C GLY A 30 10.47 -4.17 -7.86
N MET A 31 9.44 -4.94 -7.49
CA MET A 31 9.58 -6.27 -6.87
C MET A 31 8.96 -7.43 -7.66
N GLY A 32 8.69 -7.24 -8.95
CA GLY A 32 7.90 -8.17 -9.77
C GLY A 32 6.75 -7.43 -10.45
N PRO A 33 5.58 -8.06 -10.65
CA PRO A 33 4.39 -7.37 -11.13
C PRO A 33 4.06 -6.16 -10.26
N THR A 34 3.63 -5.07 -10.88
CA THR A 34 3.09 -3.92 -10.15
C THR A 34 1.89 -4.37 -9.34
N LYS A 35 1.79 -3.89 -8.10
CA LYS A 35 0.65 -4.13 -7.23
C LYS A 35 -0.05 -2.84 -6.90
N GLU A 36 -1.37 -2.88 -6.87
CA GLU A 36 -2.18 -1.86 -6.21
C GLU A 36 -2.64 -2.45 -4.87
N SER A 37 -2.36 -1.72 -3.80
CA SER A 37 -2.65 -2.13 -2.43
C SER A 37 -3.59 -1.13 -1.77
N VAL A 38 -4.48 -1.63 -0.93
CA VAL A 38 -5.21 -0.82 0.06
C VAL A 38 -4.85 -1.34 1.44
N ASP A 39 -4.03 -0.58 2.15
CA ASP A 39 -3.71 -0.82 3.56
C ASP A 39 -4.78 -0.15 4.43
N ILE A 40 -5.47 -0.93 5.25
CA ILE A 40 -6.51 -0.46 6.17
C ILE A 40 -6.02 -0.69 7.60
N VAL A 41 -5.79 0.40 8.34
CA VAL A 41 -5.33 0.33 9.73
C VAL A 41 -6.38 0.90 10.67
N THR A 42 -6.72 0.16 11.72
CA THR A 42 -7.55 0.66 12.85
C THR A 42 -6.63 1.23 13.92
N LEU A 43 -6.92 2.43 14.42
CA LEU A 43 -6.18 3.10 15.48
C LEU A 43 -6.94 3.14 16.80
N LYS A 44 -6.25 2.84 17.90
CA LYS A 44 -6.76 3.05 19.26
C LYS A 44 -5.68 3.66 20.13
N ASN A 45 -5.99 4.79 20.77
CA ASN A 45 -5.05 5.54 21.62
C ASN A 45 -3.72 5.85 20.89
N GLY A 46 -3.81 6.26 19.62
CA GLY A 46 -2.64 6.58 18.79
C GLY A 46 -1.78 5.39 18.36
N LYS A 47 -2.27 4.15 18.54
CA LYS A 47 -1.58 2.92 18.14
C LYS A 47 -2.41 2.16 17.12
N ILE A 48 -1.75 1.54 16.15
CA ILE A 48 -2.40 0.58 15.25
C ILE A 48 -2.77 -0.66 16.07
N VAL A 49 -4.04 -1.06 16.00
CA VAL A 49 -4.57 -2.26 16.69
C VAL A 49 -5.03 -3.34 15.74
N GLU A 50 -5.34 -2.98 14.49
CA GLU A 50 -5.69 -3.92 13.42
C GLU A 50 -5.09 -3.43 12.10
N ASN A 51 -4.75 -4.37 11.21
CA ASN A 51 -4.23 -4.09 9.89
C ASN A 51 -4.77 -5.12 8.89
N TYR A 52 -5.35 -4.64 7.80
CA TYR A 52 -5.75 -5.44 6.64
C TYR A 52 -5.07 -4.91 5.41
N ASP A 53 -4.63 -5.81 4.54
CA ASP A 53 -4.04 -5.46 3.26
C ASP A 53 -4.83 -6.16 2.16
N VAL A 54 -5.35 -5.37 1.22
CA VAL A 54 -5.97 -5.86 0.00
C VAL A 54 -5.04 -5.55 -1.15
N GLN A 55 -4.39 -6.60 -1.68
CA GLN A 55 -3.49 -6.48 -2.82
C GLN A 55 -4.13 -7.05 -4.08
N GLN A 56 -3.91 -6.36 -5.20
CA GLN A 56 -4.14 -6.91 -6.52
C GLN A 56 -2.87 -6.77 -7.37
N GLU A 57 -2.46 -7.88 -7.99
CA GLU A 57 -1.36 -7.89 -8.95
C GLU A 57 -1.88 -7.62 -10.36
N GLY A 58 -1.15 -6.83 -11.14
CA GLY A 58 -1.55 -6.50 -12.50
C GLY A 58 -0.55 -5.64 -13.25
N THR A 59 -0.84 -5.41 -14.52
CA THR A 59 -0.09 -4.45 -15.34
C THR A 59 -0.75 -3.09 -15.23
N TYR A 60 -0.37 -2.31 -14.23
CA TYR A 60 -0.88 -0.96 -14.04
C TYR A 60 -0.03 0.04 -14.82
N LYS A 61 -0.69 0.93 -15.56
CA LYS A 61 -0.01 2.05 -16.21
C LYS A 61 0.21 3.12 -15.15
N MET A 62 1.47 3.49 -14.95
CA MET A 62 1.82 4.70 -14.22
C MET A 62 1.53 5.86 -15.19
N GLU A 63 0.39 6.52 -15.05
CA GLU A 63 0.16 7.84 -15.68
C GLU A 63 1.03 8.92 -15.03
#